data_AF-A0A2V9Z290-F1
#
_entry.id   AF-A0A2V9Z290-F1
#
_cell.length_a   1.000
_cell.length_b   1.000
_cell.length_c   1.000
_cell.angle_alpha   90.00
_cell.angle_beta   90.00
_cell.angle_gamma   90.00
#
_symmetry.space_group_name_H-M   'P 1'
#
loop_
_entity.id
_entity.type
_entity.pdbx_description
1 polymer ?
#
loop_
_entity_poly.entity_id
_entity_poly.type
_entity_poly.pdbx_seq_one_letter_code
_entity_poly.pdbx_strand_id
1 'polypeptide(L)' 'MKNIKFVVKVSRVGTHAAEYVKRIDRTPIQMTTHLNLALVMGRFTAEDAVKSIQNSRCSPELVPVQVNA' A
#
# COMPACT_ATOMS: atom_id res chain seq x y z
N MET A 1 15.47 -1.96 18.25
CA MET A 1 14.18 -1.42 17.77
C MET A 1 13.97 -1.88 16.34
N LYS A 2 13.12 -2.89 16.08
CA LYS A 2 12.77 -3.26 14.70
C LYS A 2 11.74 -2.24 14.23
N ASN A 3 12.14 -1.34 13.31
CA ASN A 3 11.20 -0.42 12.67
C ASN A 3 10.31 -1.25 11.74
N ILE A 4 9.19 -1.75 12.28
CA ILE A 4 8.15 -2.38 11.46
C ILE A 4 7.40 -1.22 10.81
N LYS A 5 7.53 -1.12 9.49
CA LYS A 5 6.73 -0.21 8.68
C LYS A 5 5.75 -1.03 7.85
N PHE A 6 4.85 -0.35 7.16
CA PHE A 6 3.77 -1.02 6.42
C PHE A 6 3.75 -0.51 4.98
N VAL A 7 3.50 -1.43 4.05
CA VAL A 7 3.11 -1.10 2.68
C VAL A 7 1.67 -1.53 2.47
N VAL A 8 0.94 -0.78 1.65
CA VAL A 8 -0.42 -1.12 1.28
C VAL A 8 -0.37 -1.81 -0.07
N LYS A 9 -0.73 -3.09 -0.07
CA LYS A 9 -0.92 -3.91 -1.27
C LYS A 9 -2.38 -3.80 -1.69
N VAL A 10 -2.66 -3.69 -2.97
CA VAL A 10 -4.01 -3.55 -3.52
C VAL A 10 -4.20 -4.65 -4.54
N SER A 11 -5.13 -5.55 -4.25
CA SER A 11 -5.56 -6.61 -5.17
C SER A 11 -6.80 -6.12 -5.91
N ARG A 12 -6.69 -5.87 -7.21
CA ARG A 12 -7.83 -5.44 -8.03
C ARG A 12 -8.49 -6.64 -8.68
N VAL A 13 -9.82 -6.74 -8.55
CA VAL A 13 -10.64 -7.76 -9.21
C VAL A 13 -10.43 -7.67 -10.73
N GLY A 14 -9.93 -8.75 -11.34
CA GLY A 14 -9.62 -8.83 -12.77
C GLY A 14 -8.18 -8.49 -13.15
N THR A 15 -7.34 -8.07 -12.20
CA THR A 15 -5.90 -7.86 -12.43
C THR A 15 -5.10 -8.88 -11.63
N HIS A 16 -4.27 -9.68 -12.31
CA HIS A 16 -3.46 -10.72 -11.66
C HIS A 16 -2.27 -10.16 -10.88
N ALA A 17 -1.87 -8.91 -11.12
CA ALA A 17 -0.75 -8.29 -10.44
C ALA A 17 -1.21 -7.54 -9.18
N ALA A 18 -0.49 -7.77 -8.08
CA ALA A 18 -0.62 -6.95 -6.89
C ALA A 18 -0.04 -5.56 -7.15
N GLU A 19 -0.83 -4.52 -6.86
CA GLU A 19 -0.38 -3.14 -6.87
C GLU A 19 0.00 -2.71 -5.45
N TYR A 20 0.89 -1.74 -5.34
CA TYR A 20 1.34 -1.16 -4.08
C TYR A 20 1.18 0.35 -4.16
N VAL A 21 0.83 0.97 -3.04
CA VAL A 21 0.75 2.43 -2.97
C VAL A 21 2.15 3.02 -3.15
N LYS A 22 2.34 3.89 -4.14
CA LYS A 22 3.59 4.64 -4.39
C LYS A 22 3.53 6.05 -3.81
N ARG A 23 2.39 6.74 -3.95
CA ARG A 23 2.20 8.11 -3.45
C ARG A 23 0.74 8.37 -3.10
N ILE A 24 0.53 8.99 -1.95
CA ILE A 24 -0.79 9.39 -1.45
C ILE A 24 -1.12 10.87 -1.73
N ASP A 25 -0.13 11.69 -2.09
CA ASP A 25 -0.29 13.15 -2.29
C ASP A 25 -1.05 13.54 -3.57
N ARG A 26 -1.48 12.56 -4.37
CA ARG A 26 -2.20 12.78 -5.64
C ARG A 26 -3.53 12.05 -5.63
N THR A 27 -4.55 12.68 -6.21
CA THR A 27 -5.85 12.06 -6.49
C THR A 27 -5.97 11.86 -8.01
N PRO A 28 -6.06 10.61 -8.51
CA PRO A 28 -6.08 9.33 -7.78
C PRO A 28 -4.71 8.93 -7.20
N ILE A 29 -4.74 8.17 -6.10
CA ILE A 29 -3.55 7.63 -5.41
C ILE A 29 -2.70 6.87 -6.43
N GLN A 30 -1.41 7.19 -6.48
CA GLN A 30 -0.52 6.56 -7.45
C GLN A 30 -0.10 5.17 -6.94
N MET A 31 -0.36 4.16 -7.76
CA MET A 31 0.00 2.78 -7.51
C MET A 31 1.26 2.37 -8.31
N THR A 32 1.92 1.30 -7.88
CA THR A 32 3.04 0.67 -8.58
C THR A 32 2.99 -0.84 -8.40
N THR A 33 3.42 -1.60 -9.40
CA THR A 33 3.58 -3.06 -9.28
C THR A 33 4.94 -3.45 -8.68
N HIS A 34 5.85 -2.49 -8.49
CA HIS A 34 7.19 -2.71 -7.96
C HIS A 34 7.24 -2.43 -6.46
N LEU A 35 7.51 -3.46 -5.66
CA LEU A 35 7.73 -3.36 -4.22
C LEU A 35 8.81 -2.34 -3.84
N ASN A 36 9.88 -2.24 -4.64
CA ASN A 36 10.99 -1.31 -4.37
C ASN A 36 10.60 0.17 -4.49
N LEU A 37 9.51 0.47 -5.19
CA LEU A 37 8.97 1.83 -5.35
C LEU A 37 7.76 2.08 -4.44
N ALA A 38 7.36 1.08 -3.65
CA ALA A 38 6.23 1.20 -2.75
C ALA A 38 6.55 2.19 -1.62
N LEU A 39 5.55 2.98 -1.27
CA LEU A 39 5.60 3.91 -0.17
C LEU A 39 5.54 3.11 1.13
N VAL A 40 6.63 3.19 1.88
CA VAL A 40 6.72 2.60 3.20
C VAL A 40 6.16 3.60 4.22
N MET A 41 5.05 3.24 4.85
CA MET A 41 4.24 4.09 5.70
C MET A 41 4.28 3.66 7.16
N GLY A 42 3.94 4.59 8.05
CA GLY A 42 3.58 4.25 9.42
C GLY A 42 2.23 3.52 9.46
N ARG A 43 1.96 2.81 10.57
CA ARG A 43 0.73 2.03 10.74
C ARG A 43 -0.55 2.84 10.49
N PHE A 44 -0.67 4.00 11.13
CA PHE A 44 -1.87 4.85 11.01
C PHE A 44 -2.12 5.33 9.58
N THR A 45 -1.07 5.81 8.90
CA THR A 45 -1.18 6.25 7.50
C THR A 45 -1.52 5.10 6.56
N ALA A 46 -0.97 3.91 6.81
CA ALA A 46 -1.27 2.74 6.00
C ALA A 46 -2.72 2.28 6.20
N GLU A 47 -3.25 2.28 7.43
CA GLU A 47 -4.65 1.98 7.72
C GLU A 47 -5.62 2.99 7.07
N ASP A 48 -5.26 4.28 7.08
CA ASP A 48 -6.04 5.32 6.41
C ASP A 48 -6.07 5.16 4.88
N ALA A 49 -4.90 4.85 4.29
CA ALA A 49 -4.79 4.57 2.86
C ALA A 49 -5.63 3.34 2.45
N VAL A 50 -5.63 2.26 3.24
CA VAL A 50 -6.48 1.08 3.02
C VAL A 50 -7.95 1.48 2.94
N LYS A 51 -8.45 2.24 3.92
CA LYS A 51 -9.85 2.69 3.94
C LYS A 51 -10.18 3.56 2.73
N SER A 52 -9.27 4.43 2.32
CA SER A 52 -9.45 5.30 1.16
C SER A 52 -9.45 4.54 -0.18
N ILE A 53 -8.72 3.42 -0.28
CA ILE A 53 -8.62 2.61 -1.50
C ILE A 53 -9.72 1.56 -1.59
N GLN A 54 -10.25 1.12 -0.43
CA GLN A 54 -11.23 0.05 -0.34
C GLN A 54 -12.48 0.40 -1.15
N ASN A 55 -12.73 -0.39 -2.20
CA ASN A 55 -13.91 -0.27 -3.03
C ASN A 55 -14.34 -1.67 -3.51
N SER A 56 -15.50 -1.80 -4.17
CA SER A 56 -16.00 -3.10 -4.61
C SER A 56 -15.08 -3.87 -5.57
N ARG A 57 -14.13 -3.17 -6.22
CA ARG A 57 -13.19 -3.72 -7.20
C ARG A 57 -11.75 -3.84 -6.67
N CYS A 58 -11.42 -3.22 -5.55
CA CYS A 58 -10.08 -3.16 -4.97
C CYS A 58 -10.13 -3.64 -3.53
N SER A 59 -9.37 -4.69 -3.24
CA SER A 59 -9.14 -5.20 -1.89
C SER A 59 -7.73 -4.80 -1.42
N PRO A 60 -7.61 -3.70 -0.65
CA PRO A 60 -6.35 -3.31 -0.05
C PRO A 60 -6.00 -4.16 1.19
N GLU A 61 -4.74 -4.57 1.29
CA GLU A 61 -4.15 -5.38 2.35
C GLU A 61 -2.94 -4.63 2.96
N LEU A 62 -2.82 -4.69 4.29
CA LEU A 62 -1.66 -4.19 5.02
C LEU A 62 -0.56 -5.25 5.07
N VAL A 63 0.61 -4.93 4.54
CA VAL A 63 1.76 -5.82 4.57
C VAL A 63 2.85 -5.20 5.45
N PRO A 64 3.23 -5.86 6.58
CA PRO A 64 4.34 -5.40 7.40
C PRO A 64 5.66 -5.65 6.68
N VAL A 65 6.53 -4.64 6.67
CA VAL A 65 7.88 -4.69 6.10
C VAL A 65 8.88 -4.32 7.18
N GLN A 66 9.87 -5.18 7.38
CA GLN A 66 10.99 -4.89 8.25
C GLN A 66 11.99 -4.01 7.49
N VAL A 67 12.16 -2.77 7.92
CA VAL A 67 13.23 -1.90 7.40
C VAL A 67 14.44 -1.96 8.33
N ASN A 68 15.61 -2.22 7.77
CA ASN A 68 16.86 -1.90 8.46
C ASN A 68 17.09 -0.40 8.36
N ALA A 69 17.51 0.22 9.47
CA ALA A 69 17.85 1.63 9.54
C ALA A 69 19.21 1.90 8.89
#